data_AF-A0A2P7TTB4-F1
#
_entry.id   AF-A0A2P7TTB4-F1
#
_cell.length_a   1.000
_cell.length_b   1.000
_cell.length_c   1.000
_cell.angle_alpha   90.00
_cell.angle_beta   90.00
_cell.angle_gamma   90.00
#
_symmetry.space_group_name_H-M   'P 1'
#
loop_
_entity.id
_entity.type
_entity.pdbx_description
1 polymer ?
#
loop_
_entity_poly.entity_id
_entity_poly.type
_entity_poly.pdbx_seq_one_letter_code
_entity_poly.pdbx_strand_id
1 'polypeptide(L)'
;METKREAIRLFPEELGDVFYGTSGVKNVEIYVDEKNCVELLSVLKKQDKRTKRILYEILRDAYNNDLYRKEAISDKAKDITAMKFTNSPNRIYCKEFHFENNKKIVVLIRTHNKKSEKIDKKTRNIIESIAEYEYNFEEY
;
A
#
# COMPACT_ATOMS: atom_id res chain seq x y z
N MET A 1 19.13 3.62 10.86
CA MET A 1 18.06 4.13 10.00
C MET A 1 16.93 4.54 10.92
N GLU A 2 16.39 5.74 10.73
CA GLU A 2 15.25 6.20 11.52
C GLU A 2 14.00 5.36 11.18
N THR A 3 13.43 4.69 12.17
CA THR A 3 12.29 3.78 12.01
C THR A 3 10.95 4.50 12.14
N LYS A 4 10.92 5.65 12.84
CA LYS A 4 9.75 6.53 12.90
C LYS A 4 9.65 7.39 11.64
N ARG A 5 8.44 7.49 11.10
CA ARG A 5 8.15 8.19 9.85
C ARG A 5 6.78 8.86 9.92
N GLU A 6 6.56 9.81 9.03
CA GLU A 6 5.26 10.47 8.85
C GLU A 6 4.50 9.85 7.67
N ALA A 7 3.18 9.76 7.83
CA ALA A 7 2.26 9.28 6.80
C ALA A 7 1.26 10.37 6.43
N ILE A 8 1.13 10.64 5.13
CA ILE A 8 0.17 11.62 4.60
C ILE A 8 -1.08 10.89 4.12
N ARG A 9 -2.26 11.28 4.61
CA ARG A 9 -3.55 10.72 4.19
C ARG A 9 -3.83 11.08 2.73
N LEU A 10 -4.32 10.11 1.96
CA LEU A 10 -4.92 10.37 0.65
C LEU A 10 -6.43 10.59 0.83
N PHE A 11 -6.92 11.74 0.34
CA PHE A 11 -8.34 12.06 0.34
C PHE A 11 -9.02 11.51 -0.93
N PRO A 12 -10.37 11.46 -0.95
CA PRO A 12 -11.10 10.96 -2.11
C PRO A 12 -10.73 11.66 -3.42
N GLU A 13 -10.40 12.96 -3.39
CA GLU A 13 -10.02 13.74 -4.57
C GLU A 13 -8.73 13.21 -5.22
N GLU A 14 -7.73 12.81 -4.44
CA GLU A 14 -6.49 12.21 -4.97
C GLU A 14 -6.70 10.77 -5.45
N LEU A 15 -7.72 10.10 -4.90
CA LEU A 15 -8.10 8.74 -5.27
C LEU A 15 -9.03 8.69 -6.49
N GLY A 16 -9.58 9.84 -6.91
CA GLY A 16 -10.38 10.00 -8.12
C GLY A 16 -11.72 9.25 -8.08
N ASP A 17 -12.19 8.77 -9.24
CA ASP A 17 -13.52 8.17 -9.37
C ASP A 17 -13.74 6.85 -8.61
N VAL A 18 -12.73 6.32 -7.91
CA VAL A 18 -12.80 5.04 -7.19
C VAL A 18 -13.91 5.07 -6.11
N PHE A 19 -14.25 6.25 -5.61
CA PHE A 19 -15.27 6.46 -4.56
C PHE A 19 -16.69 6.66 -5.09
N TYR A 20 -16.88 7.12 -6.32
CA TYR A 20 -18.21 7.44 -6.85
C TYR A 20 -18.93 6.17 -7.29
N GLY A 21 -19.59 5.49 -6.34
CA GLY A 21 -20.54 4.41 -6.61
C GLY A 21 -20.36 3.12 -5.81
N THR A 22 -19.52 3.10 -4.77
CA THR A 22 -19.17 1.87 -4.07
C THR A 22 -19.95 1.71 -2.77
N SER A 23 -21.12 1.07 -2.86
CA SER A 23 -21.73 0.41 -1.69
C SER A 23 -20.74 -0.68 -1.20
N GLY A 24 -20.26 -0.58 0.04
CA GLY A 24 -19.35 -1.57 0.64
C GLY A 24 -17.90 -1.13 0.86
N VAL A 25 -17.58 0.17 0.82
CA VAL A 25 -16.31 0.69 1.34
C VAL A 25 -16.27 0.43 2.85
N LYS A 26 -15.21 -0.22 3.32
CA LYS A 26 -14.96 -0.46 4.74
C LYS A 26 -14.33 0.79 5.37
N ASN A 27 -14.17 0.80 6.69
CA ASN A 27 -13.45 1.87 7.38
C ASN A 27 -11.92 1.74 7.12
N VAL A 28 -11.52 1.89 5.86
CA VAL A 28 -10.14 1.76 5.37
C VAL A 28 -9.67 3.12 4.87
N GLU A 29 -8.57 3.60 5.43
CA GLU A 29 -7.90 4.82 4.99
C GLU A 29 -6.58 4.47 4.30
N ILE A 30 -6.24 5.23 3.28
CA ILE A 30 -5.00 5.03 2.51
C ILE A 30 -4.09 6.21 2.78
N TYR A 31 -2.84 5.92 3.10
CA TYR A 31 -1.80 6.90 3.37
C TYR A 31 -0.59 6.62 2.49
N VAL A 32 0.25 7.63 2.28
CA VAL A 32 1.57 7.49 1.64
C VAL A 32 2.67 7.88 2.63
N ASP A 33 3.77 7.15 2.61
CA ASP A 33 4.99 7.51 3.32
C ASP A 33 5.48 8.87 2.82
N GLU A 34 5.67 9.82 3.73
CA GLU A 34 6.07 11.19 3.39
C GLU A 34 7.39 11.23 2.59
N LYS A 35 8.39 10.44 3.02
CA LYS A 35 9.73 10.42 2.39
C LYS A 35 9.67 9.88 0.95
N ASN A 36 8.64 9.11 0.61
CA ASN A 36 8.44 8.49 -0.70
C ASN A 36 7.21 9.04 -1.45
N CYS A 37 6.55 10.07 -0.94
CA CYS A 37 5.23 10.50 -1.41
C CYS A 37 5.20 10.88 -2.89
N VAL A 38 6.19 11.63 -3.38
CA VAL A 38 6.25 12.12 -4.78
C VAL A 38 6.26 10.94 -5.76
N GLU A 39 7.09 9.94 -5.49
CA GLU A 39 7.20 8.74 -6.32
C GLU A 39 5.90 7.94 -6.29
N LEU A 40 5.34 7.71 -5.10
CA LEU A 40 4.10 6.95 -4.92
C LEU A 40 2.92 7.62 -5.62
N LEU A 41 2.74 8.93 -5.40
CA LEU A 41 1.70 9.72 -6.04
C LEU A 41 1.85 9.73 -7.55
N SER A 42 3.06 9.72 -8.10
CA SER A 42 3.27 9.64 -9.56
C SER A 42 2.73 8.34 -10.15
N VAL A 43 2.78 7.24 -9.40
CA VAL A 43 2.20 5.95 -9.82
C VAL A 43 0.67 6.00 -9.72
N LEU A 44 0.14 6.52 -8.60
CA LEU A 44 -1.31 6.61 -8.38
C LEU A 44 -2.01 7.54 -9.36
N LYS A 45 -1.39 8.69 -9.69
CA LYS A 45 -1.91 9.70 -10.63
C LYS A 45 -2.12 9.18 -12.04
N LYS A 46 -1.51 8.04 -12.41
CA LYS A 46 -1.79 7.40 -13.71
C LYS A 46 -3.26 7.05 -13.87
N GLN A 47 -3.95 6.76 -12.75
CA GLN A 47 -5.41 6.53 -12.70
C GLN A 47 -5.91 5.54 -13.77
N ASP A 48 -5.06 4.59 -14.16
CA ASP A 48 -5.42 3.54 -15.10
C ASP A 48 -6.40 2.55 -14.45
N LYS A 49 -7.08 1.76 -15.28
CA LYS A 49 -8.08 0.78 -14.82
C LYS A 49 -7.52 -0.18 -13.77
N ARG A 50 -6.21 -0.50 -13.83
CA ARG A 50 -5.57 -1.43 -12.90
C ARG A 50 -5.37 -0.75 -11.55
N THR A 51 -4.83 0.47 -11.53
CA THR A 51 -4.61 1.30 -10.35
C THR A 51 -5.92 1.52 -9.62
N LYS A 52 -6.97 1.95 -10.34
CA LYS A 52 -8.33 2.09 -9.79
C LYS A 52 -8.84 0.79 -9.17
N ARG A 53 -8.62 -0.35 -9.86
CA ARG A 53 -9.04 -1.66 -9.34
C ARG A 53 -8.27 -2.07 -8.09
N ILE A 54 -6.97 -1.81 -8.01
CA ILE A 54 -6.17 -2.12 -6.82
C ILE A 54 -6.66 -1.29 -5.63
N LEU A 55 -6.82 0.02 -5.81
CA LEU A 55 -7.35 0.91 -4.78
C LEU A 55 -8.73 0.47 -4.31
N TYR A 56 -9.58 0.00 -5.22
CA TYR A 56 -10.87 -0.57 -4.88
C TYR A 56 -10.78 -1.83 -4.01
N GLU A 57 -9.86 -2.77 -4.30
CA GLU A 57 -9.65 -3.94 -3.44
C GLU A 57 -9.17 -3.54 -2.04
N ILE A 58 -8.32 -2.52 -1.93
CA ILE A 58 -7.85 -1.99 -0.64
C ILE A 58 -9.02 -1.41 0.15
N LEU A 59 -9.82 -0.52 -0.45
CA LEU A 59 -10.91 0.19 0.23
C LEU A 59 -12.05 -0.72 0.69
N ARG A 60 -12.22 -1.88 0.06
CA ARG A 60 -13.20 -2.90 0.48
C ARG A 60 -12.62 -3.95 1.44
N ASP A 61 -11.36 -3.79 1.84
CA ASP A 61 -10.62 -4.73 2.67
C ASP A 61 -10.56 -6.15 2.07
N ALA A 62 -10.29 -6.25 0.77
CA ALA A 62 -10.18 -7.54 0.07
C ALA A 62 -8.77 -7.78 -0.48
N TYR A 63 -8.36 -9.05 -0.43
CA TYR A 63 -7.13 -9.50 -1.06
C TYR A 63 -7.42 -10.15 -2.41
N ASN A 64 -6.62 -9.80 -3.39
CA ASN A 64 -6.61 -10.41 -4.70
C ASN A 64 -5.15 -10.68 -5.12
N ASN A 65 -4.84 -11.95 -5.39
CA ASN A 65 -3.47 -12.40 -5.65
C ASN A 65 -2.78 -11.66 -6.81
N ASP A 66 -3.53 -11.15 -7.78
CA ASP A 66 -2.99 -10.46 -8.95
C ASP A 66 -2.89 -8.95 -8.74
N LEU A 67 -3.66 -8.39 -7.81
CA LEU A 67 -3.83 -6.95 -7.60
C LEU A 67 -3.19 -6.46 -6.30
N TYR A 68 -3.60 -7.03 -5.17
CA TYR A 68 -3.24 -6.59 -3.84
C TYR A 68 -3.28 -7.78 -2.87
N ARG A 69 -2.13 -8.16 -2.31
CA ARG A 69 -2.05 -9.31 -1.41
C ARG A 69 -0.98 -9.14 -0.33
N LYS A 70 -1.06 -9.97 0.71
CA LYS A 70 0.00 -10.11 1.71
C LYS A 70 1.28 -10.69 1.11
N GLU A 71 2.41 -10.19 1.57
CA GLU A 71 3.76 -10.69 1.30
C GLU A 71 4.39 -11.11 2.64
N ALA A 72 3.68 -11.98 3.37
CA ALA A 72 4.08 -12.54 4.67
C ALA A 72 5.24 -13.53 4.51
N ILE A 73 6.43 -13.01 4.25
CA ILE A 73 7.65 -13.79 4.02
C ILE A 73 8.39 -14.19 5.30
N SER A 74 8.04 -13.54 6.41
CA SER A 74 8.58 -13.78 7.75
C SER A 74 7.59 -13.24 8.79
N ASP A 75 7.73 -13.66 10.04
CA ASP A 75 6.85 -13.21 11.13
C ASP A 75 6.89 -11.69 11.33
N LYS A 76 8.04 -11.08 11.04
CA LYS A 76 8.22 -9.62 11.06
C LYS A 76 7.39 -8.91 10.00
N ALA A 77 7.15 -9.54 8.85
CA ALA A 77 6.51 -8.95 7.68
C ALA A 77 5.06 -9.41 7.46
N LYS A 78 4.38 -9.89 8.51
CA LYS A 78 3.00 -10.42 8.43
C LYS A 78 1.95 -9.40 7.94
N ASP A 79 2.21 -8.12 8.18
CA ASP A 79 1.32 -7.01 7.83
C ASP A 79 1.78 -6.27 6.56
N ILE A 80 2.79 -6.81 5.86
CA ILE A 80 3.24 -6.26 4.58
C ILE A 80 2.39 -6.81 3.45
N THR A 81 1.98 -5.91 2.57
CA THR A 81 1.22 -6.19 1.35
C THR A 81 1.89 -5.57 0.14
N ALA A 82 1.45 -5.98 -1.06
CA ALA A 82 1.95 -5.40 -2.30
C ALA A 82 0.84 -5.14 -3.31
N MET A 83 0.84 -3.92 -3.86
CA MET A 83 0.11 -3.57 -5.09
C MET A 83 0.90 -4.08 -6.30
N LYS A 84 0.22 -4.77 -7.22
CA LYS A 84 0.82 -5.42 -8.38
C LYS A 84 0.23 -4.90 -9.69
N PHE A 85 1.09 -4.44 -10.57
CA PHE A 85 0.72 -3.87 -11.87
C PHE A 85 1.06 -4.87 -12.98
N THR A 86 0.07 -5.32 -13.76
CA THR A 86 0.20 -6.49 -14.68
C THR A 86 1.31 -6.35 -15.73
N ASN A 87 1.54 -5.13 -16.22
CA ASN A 87 2.52 -4.85 -17.28
C ASN A 87 3.79 -4.19 -16.75
N SER A 88 4.02 -4.26 -15.44
CA SER A 88 5.21 -3.68 -14.83
C SER A 88 5.73 -4.60 -13.73
N PRO A 89 7.03 -4.89 -13.70
CA PRO A 89 7.63 -5.54 -12.54
C PRO A 89 7.58 -4.65 -11.28
N ASN A 90 7.16 -3.39 -11.41
CA ASN A 90 7.00 -2.48 -10.29
C ASN A 90 5.88 -2.96 -9.38
N ARG A 91 6.19 -3.00 -8.09
CA ARG A 91 5.25 -3.19 -6.99
C ARG A 91 5.29 -1.96 -6.11
N ILE A 92 4.17 -1.60 -5.50
CA ILE A 92 4.19 -0.73 -4.33
C ILE A 92 4.03 -1.64 -3.13
N TYR A 93 5.01 -1.64 -2.23
CA TYR A 93 4.86 -2.30 -0.94
C TYR A 93 4.14 -1.38 0.03
N CYS A 94 3.21 -1.98 0.76
CA CYS A 94 2.38 -1.30 1.73
C CYS A 94 2.48 -2.02 3.08
N LYS A 95 2.14 -1.31 4.15
CA LYS A 95 1.94 -1.88 5.49
C LYS A 95 0.52 -1.62 5.94
N GLU A 96 -0.14 -2.65 6.43
CA GLU A 96 -1.48 -2.59 6.99
C GLU A 96 -1.39 -2.37 8.51
N PHE A 97 -2.19 -1.44 9.01
CA PHE A 97 -2.36 -1.17 10.44
C PHE A 97 -3.82 -1.38 10.79
N HIS A 98 -4.05 -2.16 11.84
CA HIS A 98 -5.39 -2.47 12.32
C HIS A 98 -5.59 -1.81 13.68
N PHE A 99 -6.65 -1.01 13.79
CA PHE A 99 -7.00 -0.28 15.01
C PHE A 99 -8.32 -0.79 15.56
N GLU A 100 -8.60 -0.37 16.80
CA GLU A 100 -9.92 -0.54 17.42
C GLU A 100 -11.00 0.14 16.54
N ASN A 101 -12.26 -0.27 16.68
CA ASN A 101 -13.39 0.20 15.86
C ASN A 101 -13.38 -0.24 14.38
N ASN A 102 -12.71 -1.34 14.06
CA ASN A 102 -12.58 -1.86 12.69
C ASN A 102 -11.96 -0.86 11.70
N LYS A 103 -11.21 0.13 12.20
CA LYS A 103 -10.46 1.06 11.35
C LYS A 103 -9.19 0.36 10.87
N LYS A 104 -8.95 0.41 9.57
CA LYS A 104 -7.73 -0.10 8.93
C LYS A 104 -7.03 1.05 8.22
N ILE A 105 -5.73 1.17 8.41
CA ILE A 105 -4.90 2.10 7.64
C ILE A 105 -3.96 1.30 6.76
N VAL A 106 -3.86 1.67 5.48
CA VAL A 106 -2.89 1.11 4.55
C VAL A 106 -1.91 2.20 4.15
N VAL A 107 -0.65 2.06 4.58
CA VAL A 107 0.43 2.98 4.21
C VAL A 107 1.16 2.43 3.00
N LEU A 108 1.17 3.18 1.90
CA LEU A 108 2.03 2.92 0.75
C LEU A 108 3.43 3.42 1.06
N ILE A 109 4.43 2.55 0.99
CA ILE A 109 5.77 2.86 1.52
C ILE A 109 6.76 3.14 0.41
N ARG A 110 6.87 2.23 -0.56
CA ARG A 110 7.91 2.34 -1.60
C ARG A 110 7.58 1.53 -2.83
N THR A 111 8.06 2.00 -3.99
CA THR A 111 8.11 1.17 -5.18
C THR A 111 9.32 0.22 -5.17
N HIS A 112 9.16 -0.95 -5.78
CA HIS A 112 10.29 -1.85 -6.04
C HIS A 112 10.03 -2.66 -7.31
N ASN A 113 11.05 -2.75 -8.15
CA ASN A 113 11.02 -3.54 -9.37
C ASN A 113 11.40 -4.99 -9.04
N LYS A 114 10.39 -5.88 -8.99
CA LYS A 114 10.58 -7.30 -8.77
C LYS A 114 10.58 -8.04 -10.10
N LYS A 115 11.77 -8.45 -10.55
CA LYS A 115 11.97 -9.10 -11.84
C LYS A 115 11.72 -10.61 -11.83
N SER A 116 11.87 -11.26 -10.68
CA SER A 116 11.66 -12.71 -10.53
C SER A 116 10.26 -13.02 -10.01
N GLU A 117 9.77 -14.24 -10.21
CA GLU A 117 8.54 -14.73 -9.57
C GLU A 117 8.75 -15.05 -8.09
N LYS A 118 9.88 -15.67 -7.75
CA LYS A 118 10.30 -15.97 -6.37
C LYS A 118 10.82 -14.71 -5.68
N ILE A 119 10.72 -14.65 -4.36
CA ILE A 119 11.24 -13.52 -3.58
C ILE A 119 12.74 -13.68 -3.44
N ASP A 120 13.50 -12.77 -4.04
CA ASP A 120 14.96 -12.76 -3.93
C ASP A 120 15.40 -12.11 -2.61
N LYS A 121 16.69 -12.27 -2.28
CA LYS A 121 17.28 -11.73 -1.04
C LYS A 121 17.09 -10.22 -0.94
N LYS A 122 17.21 -9.49 -2.05
CA LYS A 122 17.05 -8.03 -2.09
C LYS A 122 15.62 -7.62 -1.75
N THR A 123 14.63 -8.27 -2.37
CA THR A 123 13.21 -8.03 -2.10
C THR A 123 12.85 -8.39 -0.66
N ARG A 124 13.38 -9.50 -0.15
CA ARG A 124 13.21 -9.89 1.27
C ARG A 124 13.72 -8.80 2.20
N ASN A 125 14.95 -8.35 2.01
CA ASN A 125 15.55 -7.30 2.85
C ASN A 125 14.74 -5.99 2.81
N ILE A 126 14.18 -5.63 1.65
CA ILE A 126 13.30 -4.46 1.53
C ILE A 126 12.04 -4.67 2.37
N ILE A 127 11.35 -5.80 2.20
CA ILE A 127 10.11 -6.12 2.91
C ILE A 127 10.34 -6.14 4.43
N GLU A 128 11.43 -6.75 4.89
CA GLU A 128 11.76 -6.79 6.33
C GLU A 128 12.12 -5.40 6.87
N SER A 129 12.86 -4.60 6.10
CA SER A 129 13.21 -3.24 6.51
C SER A 129 11.99 -2.33 6.63
N ILE A 130 11.03 -2.41 5.71
CA ILE A 130 9.81 -1.59 5.79
C ILE A 130 8.85 -2.09 6.87
N ALA A 131 8.93 -3.36 7.24
CA ALA A 131 8.12 -3.91 8.32
C ALA A 131 8.47 -3.30 9.68
N GLU A 132 9.72 -2.88 9.86
CA GLU A 132 10.20 -2.21 11.07
C GLU A 132 9.81 -0.72 11.14
N TYR A 133 9.22 -0.15 10.08
CA TYR A 133 8.78 1.25 10.11
C TYR A 133 7.55 1.43 10.99
N GLU A 134 7.60 2.47 11.81
CA GLU A 134 6.49 2.99 12.60
C GLU A 134 6.06 4.31 12.00
N TYR A 135 4.74 4.57 12.02
CA TYR A 135 4.18 5.78 11.43
C TYR A 135 3.40 6.57 12.45
N ASN A 136 3.61 7.88 12.40
CA ASN A 136 2.68 8.87 12.92
C ASN A 136 1.67 9.17 11.80
N PHE A 137 0.40 9.19 12.15
CA PHE A 137 -0.69 9.56 11.25
C PHE A 137 -1.12 10.96 11.67
N GLU A 138 -0.68 12.00 10.96
CA GLU A 138 -1.18 13.34 11.23
C GLU A 138 -2.67 13.40 10.85
N GLU A 139 -3.54 13.69 11.82
CA GLU A 139 -4.93 14.07 11.58
C GLU A 139 -4.93 15.58 11.26
N TYR A 140 -5.04 15.94 9.97
CA TYR A 140 -5.39 17.31 9.55
C TYR A 140 -6.90 17.43 9.33
#